data_AF-A0A6P1DM05-F1
#
_entry.id   AF-A0A6P1DM05-F1
#
_cell.length_a   1.000
_cell.length_b   1.000
_cell.length_c   1.000
_cell.angle_alpha   90.00
_cell.angle_beta   90.00
_cell.angle_gamma   90.00
#
_symmetry.space_group_name_H-M   'P 1'
#
loop_
_entity.id
_entity.type
_entity.pdbx_description
1 polymer ?
#
loop_
_entity_poly.entity_id
_entity_poly.type
_entity_poly.pdbx_seq_one_letter_code
_entity_poly.pdbx_strand_id
1 'polypeptide(L)'
;MNRTGLLNKLWEFQNKFGYISEIAIAQIAQKLSVSKIEIEGVVSFYHFFHLQPTGKYIIYLNNSIISEFNGFQQIKTAFEKETGCTFGNYGESSLFSLFETSCIGLSDQEPAALINFYPFTNLTPEKVKSIIKDLKNYVKLQTIANNPTSKIQFTPVEEKTIFFREYNLGNSIKKLKKTTPNNLLKSIKKAQLNGRGGAFFSTATKWKACKDRNSLKKFIICNADEGEPGTFKDKSLLNNYPGLIICMSVISHIP
;
A
#
# COMPACT_ATOMS: atom_id res chain seq x y z
N MET A 1 26.35 0.58 -9.28
CA MET A 1 25.77 -0.21 -8.16
C MET A 1 24.37 -0.67 -8.54
N ASN A 2 24.14 -1.97 -8.61
CA ASN A 2 22.81 -2.51 -8.88
C ASN A 2 22.06 -2.69 -7.55
N ARG A 3 21.30 -1.66 -7.15
CA ARG A 3 20.50 -1.65 -5.91
C ARG A 3 19.17 -2.41 -6.04
N THR A 4 18.95 -3.08 -7.17
CA THR A 4 17.71 -3.81 -7.44
C THR A 4 17.50 -4.88 -6.37
N GLY A 5 16.34 -4.83 -5.72
CA GLY A 5 15.96 -5.80 -4.69
C GLY A 5 16.44 -5.47 -3.28
N LEU A 6 17.02 -4.28 -3.00
CA LEU A 6 17.34 -3.86 -1.63
C LEU A 6 16.10 -3.92 -0.72
N LEU A 7 15.00 -3.28 -1.12
CA LEU A 7 13.76 -3.27 -0.33
C LEU A 7 13.21 -4.67 -0.09
N ASN A 8 13.26 -5.56 -1.09
CA ASN A 8 12.78 -6.93 -0.95
C ASN A 8 13.57 -7.69 0.13
N LYS A 9 14.89 -7.54 0.15
CA LYS A 9 15.73 -8.16 1.19
C LYS A 9 15.44 -7.59 2.58
N LEU A 10 15.25 -6.28 2.70
CA LEU A 10 14.89 -5.67 3.99
C LEU A 10 13.56 -6.24 4.50
N TRP A 11 12.57 -6.39 3.62
CA TRP A 11 11.30 -7.04 3.95
C TRP A 11 11.44 -8.52 4.34
N GLU A 12 12.34 -9.28 3.71
CA GLU A 12 12.62 -10.67 4.11
C GLU A 12 13.08 -10.76 5.57
N PHE A 13 13.99 -9.86 5.99
CA PHE A 13 14.44 -9.81 7.40
C PHE A 13 13.34 -9.29 8.33
N GLN A 14 12.69 -8.17 7.98
CA GLN A 14 11.60 -7.58 8.76
C GLN A 14 10.49 -8.60 9.04
N ASN A 15 10.02 -9.32 8.00
CA ASN A 15 8.92 -10.28 8.13
C ASN A 15 9.33 -11.55 8.89
N LYS A 16 10.60 -11.95 8.81
CA LYS A 16 11.09 -13.17 9.45
C LYS A 16 11.43 -12.97 10.92
N PHE A 17 12.00 -11.82 11.28
CA PHE A 17 12.56 -11.57 12.60
C PHE A 17 11.85 -10.46 13.38
N GLY A 18 10.93 -9.72 12.75
CA GLY A 18 10.25 -8.56 13.36
C GLY A 18 11.08 -7.27 13.33
N TYR A 19 12.35 -7.35 12.93
CA TYR A 19 13.24 -6.19 12.83
C TYR A 19 14.44 -6.51 11.93
N ILE A 20 15.22 -5.49 11.61
CA ILE A 20 16.41 -5.56 10.77
C ILE A 20 17.63 -5.31 11.65
N SER A 21 18.34 -6.40 11.99
CA SER A 21 19.53 -6.33 12.85
C SER A 21 20.75 -5.76 12.14
N GLU A 22 21.74 -5.27 12.90
CA GLU A 22 23.03 -4.82 12.34
C GLU A 22 23.74 -5.91 11.54
N ILE A 23 23.59 -7.18 11.95
CA ILE A 23 24.13 -8.34 11.22
C ILE A 23 23.45 -8.45 9.85
N ALA A 24 22.12 -8.31 9.79
CA ALA A 24 21.38 -8.31 8.53
C ALA A 24 21.81 -7.15 7.62
N ILE A 25 21.94 -5.93 8.17
CA ILE A 25 22.43 -4.75 7.45
C ILE A 25 23.82 -5.02 6.86
N ALA A 26 24.74 -5.56 7.65
CA ALA A 26 26.09 -5.91 7.19
C ALA A 26 26.08 -6.94 6.04
N GLN A 27 25.24 -7.96 6.15
CA GLN A 27 25.07 -8.98 5.10
C GLN A 27 24.52 -8.40 3.80
N ILE A 28 23.50 -7.53 3.89
CA ILE A 28 22.90 -6.87 2.73
C ILE A 28 23.90 -5.91 2.08
N ALA A 29 24.62 -5.12 2.90
CA ALA A 29 25.66 -4.18 2.46
C ALA A 29 26.72 -4.88 1.60
N GLN A 30 27.26 -6.00 2.12
CA GLN A 30 28.25 -6.79 1.42
C GLN A 30 27.70 -7.36 0.10
N LYS A 31 26.50 -7.95 0.14
CA LYS A 31 25.89 -8.61 -1.03
C LYS A 31 25.52 -7.65 -2.15
N LEU A 32 25.18 -6.41 -1.84
CA LEU A 32 24.80 -5.38 -2.82
C LEU A 32 25.94 -4.40 -3.14
N SER A 33 27.10 -4.55 -2.49
CA SER A 33 28.23 -3.64 -2.60
C SER A 33 27.83 -2.18 -2.35
N VAL A 34 27.07 -1.95 -1.26
CA VAL A 34 26.65 -0.63 -0.77
C VAL A 34 27.12 -0.45 0.67
N SER A 35 27.22 0.80 1.14
CA SER A 35 27.64 1.06 2.52
C SER A 35 26.53 0.72 3.53
N LYS A 36 26.92 0.38 4.77
CA LYS A 36 25.97 0.13 5.87
C LYS A 36 25.12 1.36 6.18
N ILE A 37 25.77 2.52 6.25
CA ILE A 37 25.12 3.83 6.51
C ILE A 37 24.04 4.13 5.46
N GLU A 38 24.27 3.78 4.20
CA GLU A 38 23.25 3.96 3.16
C GLU A 38 22.02 3.07 3.42
N ILE A 39 22.22 1.81 3.80
CA ILE A 39 21.12 0.90 4.16
C ILE A 39 20.40 1.38 5.41
N GLU A 40 21.12 1.81 6.44
CA GLU A 40 20.55 2.38 7.67
C GLU A 40 19.70 3.61 7.35
N GLY A 41 20.16 4.47 6.43
CA GLY A 41 19.38 5.60 5.92
C GLY A 41 18.10 5.18 5.19
N VAL A 42 18.13 4.07 4.44
CA VAL A 42 16.90 3.51 3.84
C VAL A 42 15.96 2.98 4.93
N VAL A 43 16.50 2.22 5.89
CA VAL A 43 15.69 1.63 6.97
C VAL A 43 15.03 2.70 7.83
N SER A 44 15.76 3.76 8.19
CA SER A 44 15.21 4.87 8.99
C SER A 44 14.20 5.73 8.23
N PHE A 45 14.23 5.72 6.90
CA PHE A 45 13.29 6.46 6.06
C PHE A 45 11.90 5.80 6.00
N TYR A 46 11.82 4.47 5.94
CA TYR A 46 10.54 3.77 5.85
C TYR A 46 9.96 3.45 7.23
N HIS A 47 8.81 4.03 7.53
CA HIS A 47 8.11 3.91 8.82
C HIS A 47 7.91 2.47 9.33
N PHE A 48 7.68 1.51 8.42
CA PHE A 48 7.39 0.11 8.79
C PHE A 48 8.63 -0.76 9.01
N PHE A 49 9.84 -0.23 8.78
CA PHE A 49 11.05 -0.95 9.12
C PHE A 49 11.49 -0.62 10.55
N HIS A 50 11.85 -1.66 11.29
CA HIS A 50 12.26 -1.55 12.68
C HIS A 50 13.72 -1.96 12.82
N LEU A 51 14.53 -1.14 13.49
CA LEU A 51 15.92 -1.47 13.85
C LEU A 51 16.01 -2.18 15.21
N GLN A 52 14.96 -2.08 16.01
CA GLN A 52 14.86 -2.68 17.33
C GLN A 52 13.91 -3.87 17.31
N PRO A 53 14.15 -4.92 18.12
CA PRO A 53 13.27 -6.07 18.20
C PRO A 53 11.83 -5.68 18.54
N THR A 54 10.88 -6.15 17.73
CA THR A 54 9.44 -6.01 18.00
C THR A 54 8.89 -7.28 18.61
N GLY A 55 7.70 -7.17 19.21
CA GLY A 55 6.88 -8.31 19.55
C GLY A 55 6.40 -9.07 18.30
N LYS A 56 5.90 -10.29 18.52
CA LYS A 56 5.35 -11.14 17.46
C LYS A 56 4.20 -10.49 16.67
N TYR A 57 3.35 -9.71 17.34
CA TYR A 57 2.25 -8.97 16.75
C TYR A 57 2.54 -7.48 16.81
N ILE A 58 2.84 -6.90 15.66
CA ILE A 58 3.06 -5.47 15.49
C ILE A 58 1.72 -4.85 15.11
N ILE A 59 1.25 -3.91 15.94
CA ILE A 59 -0.03 -3.23 15.79
C ILE A 59 0.24 -1.79 15.39
N TYR A 60 -0.25 -1.40 14.22
CA TYR A 60 -0.22 -0.03 13.71
C TYR A 60 -1.63 0.56 13.74
N LEU A 61 -1.89 1.49 14.66
CA LEU A 61 -3.18 2.17 14.76
C LEU A 61 -3.19 3.40 13.84
N ASN A 62 -4.22 3.53 13.00
CA ASN A 62 -4.35 4.67 12.10
C ASN A 62 -4.68 5.95 12.89
N ASN A 63 -3.82 6.97 12.79
CA ASN A 63 -4.00 8.27 13.44
C ASN A 63 -4.50 9.38 12.49
N SER A 64 -5.10 9.00 11.35
CA SER A 64 -5.73 9.96 10.44
C SER A 64 -6.84 10.77 11.11
N ILE A 65 -7.15 11.95 10.57
CA ILE A 65 -8.19 12.84 11.12
C ILE A 65 -9.57 12.16 11.24
N ILE A 66 -9.91 11.25 10.33
CA ILE A 66 -11.18 10.52 10.39
C ILE A 66 -11.18 9.52 11.56
N SER A 67 -10.03 8.94 11.89
CA SER A 67 -9.89 8.08 13.09
C SER A 67 -10.10 8.89 14.37
N GLU A 68 -9.53 10.10 14.45
CA GLU A 68 -9.72 11.02 15.59
C GLU A 68 -11.21 11.33 15.84
N PHE A 69 -11.96 11.65 14.77
CA PHE A 69 -13.41 11.88 14.88
C PHE A 69 -14.21 10.63 15.30
N ASN A 70 -13.67 9.42 15.07
CA ASN A 70 -14.32 8.16 15.39
C ASN A 70 -13.81 7.51 16.69
N GLY A 71 -13.11 8.26 17.55
CA GLY A 71 -12.73 7.78 18.88
C GLY A 71 -11.35 7.12 18.95
N PHE A 72 -10.39 7.55 18.11
CA PHE A 72 -8.99 7.08 18.13
C PHE A 72 -8.41 6.93 19.54
N GLN A 73 -8.56 7.94 20.41
CA GLN A 73 -8.01 7.91 21.77
C GLN A 73 -8.56 6.75 22.61
N GLN A 74 -9.85 6.42 22.46
CA GLN A 74 -10.48 5.31 23.20
C GLN A 74 -9.91 3.96 22.75
N ILE A 75 -9.67 3.81 21.44
CA ILE A 75 -9.07 2.61 20.85
C ILE A 75 -7.60 2.48 21.25
N LYS A 76 -6.85 3.59 21.24
CA LYS A 76 -5.46 3.65 21.70
C LYS A 76 -5.35 3.16 23.14
N THR A 77 -6.12 3.75 24.06
CA THR A 77 -6.15 3.33 25.47
C THR A 77 -6.59 1.87 25.64
N ALA A 78 -7.52 1.37 24.83
CA ALA A 78 -7.92 -0.03 24.87
C ALA A 78 -6.77 -0.98 24.48
N PHE A 79 -6.00 -0.65 23.44
CA PHE A 79 -4.82 -1.43 23.06
C PHE A 79 -3.76 -1.43 24.14
N GLU A 80 -3.44 -0.27 24.71
CA GLU A 80 -2.44 -0.16 25.78
C GLU A 80 -2.85 -0.97 27.00
N LYS A 81 -4.12 -0.85 27.43
CA LYS A 81 -4.66 -1.60 28.56
C LYS A 81 -4.63 -3.11 28.35
N GLU A 82 -5.05 -3.58 27.18
CA GLU A 82 -5.20 -5.03 26.94
C GLU A 82 -3.86 -5.71 26.63
N THR A 83 -2.89 -4.99 26.05
CA THR A 83 -1.55 -5.52 25.75
C THR A 83 -0.54 -5.31 26.87
N GLY A 84 -0.72 -4.28 27.71
CA GLY A 84 0.28 -3.83 28.69
C GLY A 84 1.45 -3.07 28.08
N CYS A 85 1.37 -2.70 26.80
CA CYS A 85 2.38 -1.92 26.08
C CYS A 85 1.93 -0.47 25.90
N THR A 86 2.88 0.41 25.59
CA THR A 86 2.69 1.82 25.28
C THR A 86 3.00 2.07 23.81
N PHE A 87 2.24 2.95 23.16
CA PHE A 87 2.52 3.32 21.76
C PHE A 87 3.89 3.99 21.62
N GLY A 88 4.69 3.51 20.65
CA GLY A 88 6.01 4.06 20.33
C GLY A 88 7.18 3.42 21.09
N ASN A 89 6.92 2.58 22.09
CA ASN A 89 7.95 1.92 22.88
C ASN A 89 8.26 0.51 22.35
N TYR A 90 9.54 0.13 22.44
CA TYR A 90 10.02 -1.20 22.10
C TYR A 90 10.33 -2.01 23.37
N GLY A 91 10.30 -3.34 23.26
CA GLY A 91 10.81 -4.25 24.30
C GLY A 91 9.95 -4.41 25.55
N GLU A 92 8.78 -3.77 25.62
CA GLU A 92 7.84 -3.92 26.76
C GLU A 92 7.14 -5.29 26.78
N SER A 93 7.05 -5.96 25.62
CA SER A 93 6.45 -7.28 25.48
C SER A 93 7.14 -8.07 24.36
N SER A 94 7.29 -9.38 24.57
CA SER A 94 7.71 -10.29 23.49
C SER A 94 6.58 -10.59 22.51
N LEU A 95 5.32 -10.31 22.88
CA LEU A 95 4.16 -10.66 22.10
C LEU A 95 3.61 -9.49 21.28
N PHE A 96 3.66 -8.27 21.81
CA PHE A 96 3.05 -7.09 21.20
C PHE A 96 4.03 -5.92 21.04
N SER A 97 3.85 -5.15 19.98
CA SER A 97 4.43 -3.80 19.83
C SER A 97 3.39 -2.87 19.24
N LEU A 98 3.27 -1.67 19.79
CA LEU A 98 2.23 -0.70 19.43
C LEU A 98 2.87 0.51 18.75
N PHE A 99 2.38 0.85 17.57
CA PHE A 99 2.81 2.02 16.81
C PHE A 99 1.61 2.76 16.25
N GLU A 100 1.72 4.06 16.13
CA GLU A 100 0.77 4.85 15.34
C GLU A 100 1.25 4.89 13.90
N THR A 101 0.32 4.98 12.96
CA THR A 101 0.64 5.12 11.54
C THR A 101 -0.34 6.06 10.86
N SER A 102 0.10 6.67 9.76
CA SER A 102 -0.73 7.55 8.96
C SER A 102 -1.86 6.78 8.26
N CYS A 103 -2.66 7.47 7.45
CA CYS A 103 -3.81 6.87 6.77
C CYS A 103 -3.45 5.59 6.01
N ILE A 104 -4.10 4.49 6.38
CA ILE A 104 -3.90 3.15 5.79
C ILE A 104 -4.91 2.84 4.66
N GLY A 105 -5.54 3.87 4.08
CA GLY A 105 -6.54 3.72 3.02
C GLY A 105 -7.87 3.10 3.49
N LEU A 106 -8.19 3.20 4.79
CA LEU A 106 -9.41 2.64 5.40
C LEU A 106 -10.31 3.70 6.03
N SER A 107 -10.24 4.94 5.53
CA SER A 107 -11.03 6.06 5.99
C SER A 107 -12.55 5.83 5.97
N ASP A 108 -13.04 4.95 5.11
CA ASP A 108 -14.44 4.53 5.06
C ASP A 108 -14.87 3.55 6.16
N GLN A 109 -13.92 3.08 6.98
CA GLN A 109 -14.09 1.97 7.94
C GLN A 109 -13.31 2.21 9.25
N GLU A 110 -13.10 3.47 9.63
CA GLU A 110 -12.44 3.86 10.88
C GLU A 110 -13.31 3.58 12.13
N PRO A 111 -12.70 3.45 13.33
CA PRO A 111 -11.26 3.39 13.58
C PRO A 111 -10.65 2.08 13.07
N ALA A 112 -9.48 2.15 12.47
CA ALA A 112 -8.82 1.02 11.85
C ALA A 112 -7.35 0.85 12.31
N ALA A 113 -6.89 -0.40 12.28
CA ALA A 113 -5.51 -0.74 12.58
C ALA A 113 -5.00 -1.84 11.63
N LEU A 114 -3.68 -1.93 11.48
CA LEU A 114 -3.01 -3.07 10.87
C LEU A 114 -2.34 -3.90 11.96
N ILE A 115 -2.57 -5.21 11.98
CA ILE A 115 -1.82 -6.14 12.83
C ILE A 115 -1.02 -7.07 11.93
N ASN A 116 0.31 -6.94 11.92
CA ASN A 116 1.19 -7.58 10.93
C ASN A 116 0.68 -7.41 9.49
N PHE A 117 0.26 -6.19 9.13
CA PHE A 117 -0.35 -5.82 7.84
C PHE A 117 -1.71 -6.46 7.52
N TYR A 118 -2.34 -7.15 8.46
CA TYR A 118 -3.74 -7.56 8.34
C TYR A 118 -4.66 -6.45 8.84
N PRO A 119 -5.69 -6.06 8.07
CA PRO A 119 -6.56 -4.96 8.43
C PRO A 119 -7.64 -5.37 9.46
N PHE A 120 -7.83 -4.50 10.45
CA PHE A 120 -8.92 -4.56 11.42
C PHE A 120 -9.68 -3.24 11.37
N THR A 121 -10.99 -3.29 11.17
CA THR A 121 -11.81 -2.11 10.86
C THR A 121 -12.99 -1.95 11.82
N ASN A 122 -13.54 -0.74 11.88
CA ASN A 122 -14.65 -0.36 12.74
C ASN A 122 -14.41 -0.80 14.20
N LEU A 123 -13.20 -0.52 14.71
CA LEU A 123 -12.76 -0.96 16.02
C LEU A 123 -13.58 -0.29 17.13
N THR A 124 -13.86 -1.06 18.17
CA THR A 124 -14.41 -0.59 19.45
C THR A 124 -13.53 -1.15 20.59
N PRO A 125 -13.53 -0.57 21.80
CA PRO A 125 -12.78 -1.12 22.92
C PRO A 125 -13.08 -2.60 23.19
N GLU A 126 -14.32 -3.04 23.02
CA GLU A 126 -14.72 -4.45 23.18
C GLU A 126 -14.12 -5.34 22.09
N LYS A 127 -14.12 -4.88 20.82
CA LYS A 127 -13.48 -5.59 19.72
C LYS A 127 -11.98 -5.71 19.95
N VAL A 128 -11.32 -4.62 20.38
CA VAL A 128 -9.89 -4.63 20.72
C VAL A 128 -9.61 -5.71 21.77
N LYS A 129 -10.38 -5.73 22.86
CA LYS A 129 -10.26 -6.76 23.89
C LYS A 129 -10.40 -8.18 23.34
N SER A 130 -11.39 -8.43 22.48
CA SER A 130 -11.57 -9.74 21.84
C SER A 130 -10.38 -10.12 20.95
N ILE A 131 -9.93 -9.19 20.11
CA ILE A 131 -8.80 -9.40 19.19
C ILE A 131 -7.54 -9.73 19.98
N ILE A 132 -7.21 -8.94 21.01
CA ILE A 132 -6.01 -9.18 21.83
C ILE A 132 -6.10 -10.53 22.56
N LYS A 133 -7.28 -10.91 23.05
CA LYS A 133 -7.51 -12.25 23.64
C LYS A 133 -7.22 -13.36 22.62
N ASP A 134 -7.71 -13.24 21.39
CA ASP A 134 -7.47 -14.24 20.34
C ASP A 134 -5.99 -14.31 19.94
N LEU A 135 -5.30 -13.17 19.88
CA LEU A 135 -3.86 -13.11 19.61
C LEU A 135 -3.02 -13.75 20.72
N LYS A 136 -3.39 -13.54 21.99
CA LYS A 136 -2.78 -14.22 23.16
C LYS A 136 -2.98 -15.74 23.09
N ASN A 137 -4.09 -16.20 22.52
CA ASN A 137 -4.36 -17.61 22.26
C ASN A 137 -3.77 -18.14 20.94
N TYR A 138 -2.95 -17.33 20.25
CA TYR A 138 -2.32 -17.68 18.97
C TYR A 138 -3.30 -18.08 17.85
N VAL A 139 -4.51 -17.52 17.87
CA VAL A 139 -5.45 -17.64 16.77
C VAL A 139 -4.82 -17.03 15.51
N LYS A 140 -5.02 -17.67 14.36
CA LYS A 140 -4.43 -17.23 13.09
C LYS A 140 -5.02 -15.87 12.68
N LEU A 141 -4.16 -14.89 12.41
CA LEU A 141 -4.55 -13.53 12.01
C LEU A 141 -5.55 -13.53 10.84
N GLN A 142 -5.37 -14.38 9.84
CA GLN A 142 -6.25 -14.46 8.66
C GLN A 142 -7.70 -14.82 9.02
N THR A 143 -7.92 -15.49 10.15
CA THR A 143 -9.25 -15.93 10.58
C THR A 143 -10.03 -14.86 11.33
N ILE A 144 -9.32 -13.89 11.93
CA ILE A 144 -9.91 -12.82 12.73
C ILE A 144 -9.81 -11.45 12.07
N ALA A 145 -8.91 -11.28 11.11
CA ALA A 145 -8.76 -10.05 10.33
C ALA A 145 -9.99 -9.80 9.45
N ASN A 146 -10.28 -8.53 9.20
CA ASN A 146 -11.32 -8.16 8.26
C ASN A 146 -10.83 -8.32 6.82
N ASN A 147 -11.77 -8.48 5.89
CA ASN A 147 -11.50 -8.34 4.47
C ASN A 147 -12.17 -7.04 3.99
N PRO A 148 -11.47 -5.90 3.99
CA PRO A 148 -12.08 -4.61 3.72
C PRO A 148 -12.59 -4.57 2.28
N THR A 149 -13.90 -4.46 2.15
CA THR A 149 -14.55 -4.25 0.86
C THR A 149 -14.74 -2.76 0.64
N SER A 150 -14.58 -2.31 -0.59
CA SER A 150 -14.89 -0.92 -0.94
C SER A 150 -16.38 -0.79 -1.18
N LYS A 151 -17.10 -0.13 -0.26
CA LYS A 151 -18.52 0.20 -0.45
C LYS A 151 -18.62 1.43 -1.35
N ILE A 152 -18.97 1.22 -2.62
CA ILE A 152 -19.23 2.31 -3.55
C ILE A 152 -20.61 2.88 -3.22
N GLN A 153 -20.65 4.06 -2.60
CA GLN A 153 -21.90 4.70 -2.19
C GLN A 153 -22.63 5.35 -3.37
N PHE A 154 -21.88 5.83 -4.36
CA PHE A 154 -22.43 6.53 -5.51
C PHE A 154 -21.60 6.26 -6.77
N THR A 155 -22.30 5.95 -7.86
CA THR A 155 -21.74 5.95 -9.21
C THR A 155 -22.51 6.97 -10.05
N PRO A 156 -21.82 7.88 -10.75
CA PRO A 156 -22.46 8.72 -11.76
C PRO A 156 -23.16 7.84 -12.82
N VAL A 157 -24.20 8.36 -13.47
CA VAL A 157 -24.84 7.71 -14.63
C VAL A 157 -23.79 7.31 -15.67
N GLU A 158 -24.01 6.18 -16.36
CA GLU A 158 -22.98 5.55 -17.20
C GLU A 158 -22.34 6.52 -18.18
N GLU A 159 -23.10 7.39 -18.84
CA GLU A 159 -22.57 8.37 -19.79
C GLU A 159 -21.51 9.33 -19.21
N LYS A 160 -21.50 9.51 -17.88
CA LYS A 160 -20.61 10.41 -17.15
C LYS A 160 -19.42 9.73 -16.48
N THR A 161 -19.36 8.40 -16.43
CA THR A 161 -18.23 7.66 -15.82
C THR A 161 -17.86 6.41 -16.60
N ILE A 162 -16.56 6.14 -16.74
CA ILE A 162 -16.05 4.87 -17.30
C ILE A 162 -15.76 3.83 -16.21
N PHE A 163 -15.76 4.23 -14.94
CA PHE A 163 -15.52 3.33 -13.83
C PHE A 163 -16.74 2.43 -13.64
N PHE A 164 -16.50 1.16 -13.31
CA PHE A 164 -17.54 0.16 -13.01
C PHE A 164 -18.46 -0.21 -14.19
N ARG A 165 -18.14 0.23 -15.41
CA ARG A 165 -18.83 -0.28 -16.62
C ARG A 165 -18.46 -1.73 -16.87
N GLU A 166 -19.35 -2.46 -17.54
CA GLU A 166 -19.01 -3.77 -18.07
C GLU A 166 -17.78 -3.68 -18.96
N TYR A 167 -16.78 -4.50 -18.63
CA TYR A 167 -15.58 -4.63 -19.44
C TYR A 167 -15.28 -6.11 -19.65
N ASN A 168 -14.87 -6.42 -20.87
CA ASN A 168 -14.43 -7.75 -21.23
C ASN A 168 -12.90 -7.78 -21.19
N LEU A 169 -12.35 -8.56 -20.25
CA LEU A 169 -10.91 -8.67 -20.05
C LEU A 169 -10.21 -9.07 -21.37
N GLY A 170 -9.10 -8.39 -21.69
CA GLY A 170 -8.32 -8.66 -22.91
C GLY A 170 -8.87 -8.08 -24.21
N ASN A 171 -10.10 -7.56 -24.27
CA ASN A 171 -10.62 -6.93 -25.49
C ASN A 171 -9.82 -5.69 -25.91
N SER A 172 -9.37 -4.90 -24.94
CA SER A 172 -8.48 -3.75 -25.18
C SER A 172 -7.16 -4.20 -25.80
N ILE A 173 -6.53 -5.25 -25.28
CA ILE A 173 -5.29 -5.83 -25.81
C ILE A 173 -5.49 -6.36 -27.25
N LYS A 174 -6.60 -7.05 -27.52
CA LYS A 174 -6.94 -7.53 -28.87
C LYS A 174 -7.09 -6.36 -29.87
N LYS A 175 -7.75 -5.27 -29.47
CA LYS A 175 -7.88 -4.06 -30.30
C LYS A 175 -6.53 -3.39 -30.52
N LEU A 176 -5.65 -3.40 -29.53
CA LEU A 176 -4.32 -2.79 -29.63
C LEU A 176 -3.39 -3.49 -30.62
N LYS A 177 -3.51 -4.82 -30.80
CA LYS A 177 -2.77 -5.52 -31.86
C LYS A 177 -3.04 -4.97 -33.26
N LYS A 178 -4.17 -4.28 -33.45
CA LYS A 178 -4.58 -3.66 -34.72
C LYS A 178 -4.27 -2.17 -34.80
N THR A 179 -3.56 -1.59 -33.82
CA THR A 179 -3.23 -0.16 -33.78
C THR A 179 -1.73 0.08 -33.67
N THR A 180 -1.30 1.29 -34.03
CA THR A 180 0.09 1.74 -33.83
C THR A 180 0.19 2.61 -32.58
N PRO A 181 1.38 2.73 -31.95
CA PRO A 181 1.53 3.60 -30.78
C PRO A 181 1.23 5.07 -31.09
N ASN A 182 1.48 5.52 -32.32
CA ASN A 182 1.11 6.87 -32.76
C ASN A 182 -0.41 7.05 -32.78
N ASN A 183 -1.16 6.05 -33.26
CA ASN A 183 -2.62 6.08 -33.25
C ASN A 183 -3.18 5.96 -31.83
N LEU A 184 -2.52 5.19 -30.95
CA LEU A 184 -2.84 5.14 -29.53
C LEU A 184 -2.64 6.50 -28.85
N LEU A 185 -1.49 7.15 -29.05
CA LEU A 185 -1.22 8.50 -28.53
C LEU A 185 -2.23 9.53 -29.03
N LYS A 186 -2.60 9.48 -30.33
CA LYS A 186 -3.66 10.32 -30.89
C LYS A 186 -5.00 10.08 -30.19
N SER A 187 -5.35 8.82 -29.92
CA SER A 187 -6.59 8.45 -29.22
C SER A 187 -6.60 8.96 -27.78
N ILE A 188 -5.51 8.80 -27.03
CA ILE A 188 -5.37 9.30 -25.66
C ILE A 188 -5.44 10.83 -25.64
N LYS A 189 -4.78 11.50 -26.60
CA LYS A 189 -4.83 12.97 -26.74
C LYS A 189 -6.25 13.45 -27.06
N LYS A 190 -6.97 12.77 -27.98
CA LYS A 190 -8.37 13.08 -28.31
C LYS A 190 -9.29 12.90 -27.11
N ALA A 191 -9.04 11.88 -26.29
CA ALA A 191 -9.78 11.62 -25.05
C ALA A 191 -9.46 12.62 -23.92
N GLN A 192 -8.47 13.51 -24.10
CA GLN A 192 -8.03 14.48 -23.11
C GLN A 192 -7.73 13.85 -21.73
N LEU A 193 -7.13 12.65 -21.75
CA LEU A 193 -6.82 11.94 -20.51
C LEU A 193 -5.68 12.64 -19.76
N ASN A 194 -5.97 13.03 -18.53
CA ASN A 194 -5.04 13.62 -17.58
C ASN A 194 -4.80 12.68 -16.40
N GLY A 195 -3.64 12.84 -15.75
CA GLY A 195 -3.27 12.07 -14.57
C GLY A 195 -4.29 12.21 -13.44
N ARG A 196 -4.64 11.09 -12.81
CA ARG A 196 -5.64 11.02 -11.72
C ARG A 196 -5.04 10.97 -10.32
N GLY A 197 -3.71 11.13 -10.20
CA GLY A 197 -2.99 11.21 -8.93
C GLY A 197 -2.78 12.63 -8.41
N GLY A 198 -3.64 13.60 -8.78
CA GLY A 198 -3.60 14.97 -8.26
C GLY A 198 -2.84 16.00 -9.11
N ALA A 199 -1.81 15.62 -9.86
CA ALA A 199 -1.04 16.58 -10.68
C ALA A 199 -1.73 17.04 -11.97
N PHE A 200 -2.81 16.35 -12.40
CA PHE A 200 -3.60 16.64 -13.62
C PHE A 200 -2.81 16.83 -14.92
N PHE A 201 -1.57 16.32 -15.00
CA PHE A 201 -0.74 16.44 -16.20
C PHE A 201 -1.25 15.53 -17.34
N SER A 202 -1.14 16.00 -18.59
CA SER A 202 -1.61 15.25 -19.76
C SER A 202 -0.87 13.92 -19.94
N THR A 203 -1.63 12.83 -19.94
CA THR A 203 -1.08 11.48 -20.11
C THR A 203 -0.42 11.31 -21.48
N ALA A 204 -1.05 11.83 -22.54
CA ALA A 204 -0.51 11.75 -23.90
C ALA A 204 0.84 12.47 -24.02
N THR A 205 0.98 13.66 -23.42
CA THR A 205 2.23 14.42 -23.43
C THR A 205 3.34 13.66 -22.69
N LYS A 206 3.04 13.12 -21.50
CA LYS A 206 4.00 12.34 -20.71
C LYS A 206 4.49 11.10 -21.46
N TRP A 207 3.57 10.37 -22.11
CA TRP A 207 3.90 9.17 -22.87
C TRP A 207 4.69 9.50 -24.13
N LYS A 208 4.31 10.56 -24.86
CA LYS A 208 5.07 11.02 -26.03
C LYS A 208 6.51 11.37 -25.63
N ALA A 209 6.71 12.12 -24.55
CA ALA A 209 8.04 12.47 -24.08
C ALA A 209 8.90 11.23 -23.76
N CYS A 210 8.32 10.18 -23.17
CA CYS A 210 9.03 8.91 -22.93
C CYS A 210 9.30 8.14 -24.24
N LYS A 211 8.34 8.16 -25.18
CA LYS A 211 8.49 7.54 -26.50
C LYS A 211 9.62 8.18 -27.32
N ASP A 212 9.70 9.51 -27.33
CA ASP A 212 10.65 10.25 -28.17
C ASP A 212 12.10 10.16 -27.64
N ARG A 213 12.31 9.68 -26.40
CA ARG A 213 13.65 9.41 -25.87
C ARG A 213 14.25 8.17 -26.53
N ASN A 214 15.50 8.32 -26.99
CA ASN A 214 16.30 7.24 -27.54
C ASN A 214 16.85 6.36 -26.40
N SER A 215 16.13 5.28 -26.07
CA SER A 215 16.55 4.27 -25.11
C SER A 215 16.01 2.91 -25.55
N LEU A 216 16.86 1.90 -25.49
CA LEU A 216 16.49 0.50 -25.75
C LEU A 216 15.56 -0.06 -24.66
N LYS A 217 15.62 0.49 -23.44
CA LYS A 217 14.84 0.03 -22.30
C LYS A 217 13.94 1.15 -21.79
N LYS A 218 12.65 0.86 -21.67
CA LYS A 218 11.63 1.77 -21.16
C LYS A 218 10.78 1.03 -20.13
N PHE A 219 10.38 1.73 -19.09
CA PHE A 219 9.64 1.17 -17.97
C PHE A 219 8.32 1.91 -17.79
N ILE A 220 7.29 1.17 -17.40
CA ILE A 220 6.04 1.72 -16.92
C ILE A 220 5.93 1.36 -15.44
N ILE A 221 5.68 2.36 -14.62
CA ILE A 221 5.49 2.20 -13.18
C ILE A 221 4.06 2.64 -12.90
N CYS A 222 3.25 1.70 -12.40
CA CYS A 222 1.95 2.00 -11.84
C CYS A 222 2.16 2.47 -10.40
N ASN A 223 1.88 3.73 -10.11
CA ASN A 223 1.89 4.21 -8.74
C ASN A 223 0.58 3.76 -8.06
N ALA A 224 0.70 2.87 -7.07
CA ALA A 224 -0.39 2.40 -6.21
C ALA A 224 -0.15 2.77 -4.74
N ASP A 225 0.78 3.69 -4.48
CA ASP A 225 1.05 4.25 -3.16
C ASP A 225 0.06 5.40 -2.90
N GLU A 226 -1.18 5.03 -2.56
CA GLU A 226 -2.28 5.96 -2.27
C GLU A 226 -2.13 6.55 -0.86
N GLY A 227 -1.10 7.38 -0.67
CA GLY A 227 -0.71 7.92 0.63
C GLY A 227 -1.47 9.16 1.10
N GLU A 228 -2.33 9.75 0.26
CA GLU A 228 -3.12 10.94 0.64
C GLU A 228 -4.23 10.57 1.64
N PRO A 229 -4.25 11.15 2.85
CA PRO A 229 -5.26 10.83 3.85
C PRO A 229 -6.69 10.99 3.33
N GLY A 230 -7.56 10.03 3.67
CA GLY A 230 -8.94 10.03 3.16
C GLY A 230 -9.12 9.38 1.79
N THR A 231 -8.03 9.09 1.06
CA THR A 231 -8.12 8.51 -0.28
C THR A 231 -8.06 6.99 -0.24
N PHE A 232 -9.01 6.33 -0.91
CA PHE A 232 -9.09 4.87 -1.03
C PHE A 232 -9.65 4.40 -2.39
N LYS A 233 -9.59 5.26 -3.41
CA LYS A 233 -10.14 4.98 -4.75
C LYS A 233 -9.30 3.93 -5.48
N ASP A 234 -7.97 3.95 -5.31
CA ASP A 234 -7.07 3.01 -5.99
C ASP A 234 -7.16 1.65 -5.32
N LYS A 235 -7.29 1.60 -3.98
CA LYS A 235 -7.69 0.38 -3.24
C LYS A 235 -8.96 -0.26 -3.84
N SER A 236 -9.99 0.55 -4.08
CA SER A 236 -11.25 0.07 -4.67
C SER A 236 -11.05 -0.49 -6.08
N LEU A 237 -10.25 0.16 -6.91
CA LEU A 237 -9.93 -0.33 -8.26
C LEU A 237 -9.09 -1.61 -8.24
N LEU A 238 -8.12 -1.72 -7.33
CA LEU A 238 -7.27 -2.91 -7.16
C LEU A 238 -8.08 -4.11 -6.68
N ASN A 239 -9.02 -3.91 -5.76
CA ASN A 239 -9.87 -4.98 -5.23
C ASN A 239 -10.91 -5.46 -6.23
N ASN A 240 -11.56 -4.53 -6.95
CA ASN A 240 -12.69 -4.88 -7.82
C ASN A 240 -12.30 -5.08 -9.30
N TYR A 241 -11.24 -4.42 -9.78
CA TYR A 241 -10.83 -4.41 -11.19
C TYR A 241 -9.33 -4.62 -11.42
N PRO A 242 -8.67 -5.61 -10.77
CA PRO A 242 -7.24 -5.82 -10.93
C PRO A 242 -6.83 -6.08 -12.39
N GLY A 243 -7.70 -6.76 -13.16
CA GLY A 243 -7.48 -7.04 -14.57
C GLY A 243 -7.37 -5.78 -15.45
N LEU A 244 -8.07 -4.69 -15.12
CA LEU A 244 -7.96 -3.42 -15.85
C LEU A 244 -6.59 -2.76 -15.65
N ILE A 245 -6.07 -2.81 -14.42
CA ILE A 245 -4.76 -2.23 -14.06
C ILE A 245 -3.63 -3.01 -14.75
N ILE A 246 -3.71 -4.34 -14.74
CA ILE A 246 -2.76 -5.20 -15.45
C ILE A 246 -2.82 -4.95 -16.95
N CYS A 247 -4.03 -4.92 -17.53
CA CYS A 247 -4.20 -4.61 -18.95
C CYS A 247 -3.53 -3.27 -19.28
N MET A 248 -3.82 -2.20 -18.54
CA MET A 248 -3.24 -0.86 -18.75
C MET A 248 -1.70 -0.88 -18.78
N SER A 249 -1.08 -1.64 -17.88
CA SER A 249 0.37 -1.79 -17.83
C SER A 249 0.91 -2.42 -19.12
N VAL A 250 0.21 -3.39 -19.69
CA VAL A 250 0.53 -4.00 -20.99
C VAL A 250 0.29 -3.05 -22.16
N ILE A 251 -0.84 -2.30 -22.16
CA ILE A 251 -1.16 -1.30 -23.21
C ILE A 251 -0.04 -0.27 -23.34
N SER A 252 0.52 0.15 -22.21
CA SER A 252 1.53 1.19 -22.13
C SER A 252 2.89 0.72 -22.68
N HIS A 253 3.10 -0.60 -22.84
CA HIS A 253 4.35 -1.21 -23.25
C HIS A 253 4.48 -1.46 -24.76
N ILE A 254 3.51 -0.99 -25.56
CA ILE A 254 3.56 -1.15 -27.02
C ILE A 254 4.60 -0.15 -27.58
N PRO A 255 5.66 -0.64 -28.26
CA PRO A 255 6.79 0.18 -28.74
C PRO A 255 6.41 1.16 -29.85
#